data_AF-A0A8T4HMF9-F1
#
_entry.id   AF-A0A8T4HMF9-F1
#
_cell.length_a   1.000
_cell.length_b   1.000
_cell.length_c   1.000
_cell.angle_alpha   90.00
_cell.angle_beta   90.00
_cell.angle_gamma   90.00
#
_symmetry.space_group_name_H-M   'P 1'
#
loop_
_entity.id
_entity.type
_entity.pdbx_description
1 polymer ?
#
loop_
_entity_poly.entity_id
_entity_poly.type
_entity_poly.pdbx_seq_one_letter_code
_entity_poly.pdbx_strand_id
1 'polypeptide(L)'
;MIELSEMIRNLRRELETAIAAAPTQGLQLEVGPVELELSVGVRKEAGANGKVTFWVVELGGEGRAAHESTQVVRLTLQPKMVATGRAPHVAGRGRPGE
;
A
#
# COMPACT_ATOMS: atom_id res chain seq x y z
N MET A 1 -8.96 -4.07 -11.71
CA MET A 1 -7.56 -3.61 -11.82
C MET A 1 -7.50 -2.21 -11.25
N ILE A 2 -6.59 -1.94 -10.34
CA ILE A 2 -6.41 -0.62 -9.71
C ILE A 2 -5.03 -0.08 -10.08
N GLU A 3 -4.93 1.23 -10.27
CA GLU A 3 -3.63 1.88 -10.48
C GLU A 3 -2.80 1.80 -9.19
N LEU A 4 -1.48 1.61 -9.32
CA LEU A 4 -0.60 1.57 -8.14
C LEU A 4 -0.71 2.85 -7.31
N SER A 5 -0.88 4.01 -7.98
CA SER A 5 -1.04 5.29 -7.30
C SER A 5 -2.34 5.40 -6.49
N GLU A 6 -3.39 4.67 -6.89
CA GLU A 6 -4.66 4.62 -6.17
C GLU A 6 -4.56 3.69 -4.96
N MET A 7 -3.93 2.52 -5.14
CA MET A 7 -3.64 1.61 -4.04
C MET A 7 -2.80 2.28 -2.93
N ILE A 8 -1.72 2.97 -3.30
CA ILE A 8 -0.89 3.72 -2.33
C ILE A 8 -1.70 4.82 -1.64
N ARG A 9 -2.61 5.49 -2.37
CA ARG A 9 -3.52 6.49 -1.78
C ARG A 9 -4.48 5.89 -0.77
N ASN A 10 -5.04 4.70 -1.05
CA ASN A 10 -5.91 3.98 -0.14
C ASN A 10 -5.15 3.56 1.13
N LEU A 11 -3.99 2.92 0.98
CA LEU A 11 -3.14 2.51 2.10
C LEU A 11 -2.80 3.71 3.00
N ARG A 12 -2.40 4.84 2.40
CA ARG A 12 -2.12 6.06 3.18
C ARG A 12 -3.32 6.51 3.99
N ARG A 13 -4.53 6.51 3.42
CA ARG A 13 -5.75 6.90 4.14
C ARG A 13 -6.05 5.96 5.32
N GLU A 14 -5.87 4.66 5.14
CA GLU A 14 -6.07 3.69 6.21
C GLU A 14 -5.07 3.88 7.34
N LEU A 15 -3.79 4.10 7.01
CA LEU A 15 -2.75 4.45 7.99
C LEU A 15 -3.08 5.74 8.73
N GLU A 16 -3.47 6.81 8.01
CA GLU A 16 -3.89 8.08 8.61
C GLU A 16 -5.07 7.90 9.57
N THR A 17 -6.03 7.06 9.20
CA THR A 17 -7.17 6.73 10.05
C THR A 17 -6.74 6.01 11.32
N ALA A 18 -5.85 5.02 11.21
CA ALA A 18 -5.32 4.28 12.36
C ALA A 18 -4.49 5.17 13.29
N ILE A 19 -3.72 6.12 12.73
CA ILE A 19 -2.95 7.11 13.49
C ILE A 19 -3.90 8.07 14.21
N ALA A 20 -4.95 8.55 13.54
CA ALA A 20 -5.94 9.44 14.15
C ALA A 20 -6.72 8.76 15.31
N ALA A 21 -6.87 7.44 15.26
CA ALA A 21 -7.47 6.64 16.31
C ALA A 21 -6.50 6.31 17.46
N ALA A 22 -5.22 6.70 17.39
CA ALA A 22 -4.22 6.40 18.40
C ALA A 22 -4.54 7.11 19.74
N PRO A 23 -4.49 6.40 20.88
CA PRO A 23 -4.73 7.01 22.18
C PRO A 23 -3.58 7.95 22.55
N THR A 24 -3.91 9.05 23.24
CA THR A 24 -2.93 10.04 23.72
C THR A 24 -2.16 9.57 24.96
N GLN A 25 -2.62 8.49 25.61
CA GLN A 25 -2.03 7.89 26.80
C GLN A 25 -2.09 6.36 26.70
N GLY A 26 -1.14 5.68 27.34
CA GLY A 26 -1.04 4.22 27.32
C GLY A 26 -0.12 3.70 26.20
N LEU A 27 -0.35 2.46 25.76
CA LEU A 27 0.50 1.78 24.79
C LEU A 27 0.32 2.33 23.38
N GLN A 28 1.42 2.70 22.75
CA GLN A 28 1.49 3.11 21.34
C GLN A 28 2.39 2.14 20.58
N LEU A 29 2.01 1.83 19.34
CA LEU A 29 2.81 1.00 18.44
C LEU A 29 3.38 1.87 17.34
N GLU A 30 4.69 1.88 17.17
CA GLU A 30 5.34 2.55 16.04
C GLU A 30 4.98 1.81 14.74
N VAL A 31 4.64 2.57 13.70
CA VAL A 31 4.43 2.03 12.35
C VAL A 31 5.79 1.82 11.70
N GLY A 32 6.23 0.55 11.69
CA GLY A 32 7.44 0.14 10.99
C GLY A 32 7.31 0.14 9.46
N PRO A 33 8.33 -0.40 8.75
CA PRO A 33 8.24 -0.59 7.31
C PRO A 33 7.01 -1.42 6.92
N VAL A 34 6.25 -0.92 5.95
CA VAL A 34 5.10 -1.63 5.38
C VAL A 34 5.58 -2.39 4.15
N GLU A 35 5.57 -3.71 4.23
CA GLU A 35 5.92 -4.59 3.13
C GLU A 35 4.68 -5.02 2.36
N LEU A 36 4.73 -4.84 1.04
CA LEU A 36 3.65 -5.19 0.12
C LEU A 36 4.21 -6.12 -0.95
N GLU A 37 3.52 -7.23 -1.18
CA GLU A 37 3.75 -8.09 -2.32
C GLU A 37 2.60 -7.91 -3.30
N LEU A 38 2.92 -7.46 -4.52
CA LEU A 38 1.93 -7.06 -5.51
C LEU A 38 2.18 -7.80 -6.82
N SER A 39 1.13 -8.40 -7.37
CA SER A 39 1.13 -8.83 -8.77
C SER A 39 0.81 -7.63 -9.64
N VAL A 40 1.75 -7.20 -10.48
CA VAL A 40 1.55 -6.06 -11.38
C VAL A 40 1.52 -6.51 -12.84
N GLY A 41 0.61 -5.91 -13.61
CA GLY A 41 0.57 -6.06 -15.06
C GLY A 41 1.28 -4.88 -15.75
N VAL A 42 1.96 -5.17 -16.85
CA VAL A 42 2.52 -4.14 -17.73
C VAL A 42 1.95 -4.30 -19.12
N ARG A 43 1.34 -3.24 -19.65
CA ARG A 43 0.90 -3.19 -21.05
C ARG A 43 1.59 -2.05 -21.78
N LYS A 44 2.13 -2.42 -22.93
CA LYS A 44 2.71 -1.49 -23.89
C LYS A 44 1.71 -1.31 -25.03
N GLU A 45 1.20 -0.10 -25.20
CA GLU A 45 0.36 0.21 -26.37
C GLU A 45 1.24 0.45 -27.60
N ALA A 46 0.94 -0.24 -28.70
CA ALA A 46 1.61 -0.03 -29.98
C ALA A 46 1.00 1.19 -30.68
N GLY A 47 1.65 2.34 -30.58
CA GLY A 47 1.28 3.59 -31.25
C GLY A 47 2.44 4.58 -31.24
N ALA A 48 2.34 5.67 -32.02
CA ALA A 48 3.42 6.65 -32.25
C ALA A 48 4.03 7.28 -30.97
N ASN A 49 3.32 7.24 -29.84
CA ASN A 49 3.75 7.79 -28.55
C ASN A 49 3.92 6.74 -27.43
N GLY A 50 4.03 5.44 -27.78
CA GLY A 50 4.28 4.30 -26.88
C GLY A 50 4.08 4.54 -25.38
N LYS A 51 2.82 4.57 -24.91
CA LYS A 51 2.51 4.72 -23.48
C LYS A 51 2.61 3.37 -22.79
N VAL A 52 3.36 3.32 -21.68
CA VAL A 52 3.41 2.17 -20.78
C VAL A 52 2.52 2.49 -19.59
N THR A 53 1.59 1.58 -19.28
CA THR A 53 0.69 1.72 -18.12
C THR A 53 0.97 0.58 -17.15
N PHE A 54 0.97 0.89 -15.85
CA PHE A 54 1.30 -0.03 -14.75
C PHE A 54 0.12 -0.15 -13.79
N TRP A 55 -0.28 -1.37 -13.44
CA TRP A 55 -1.41 -1.58 -12.53
C TRP A 55 -1.23 -2.82 -11.67
N VAL A 56 -2.01 -2.88 -10.59
CA VAL A 56 -2.07 -4.01 -9.67
C VAL A 56 -3.20 -4.96 -10.07
N VAL A 57 -2.88 -6.25 -10.09
CA VAL A 57 -3.78 -7.37 -10.38
C VAL A 57 -4.08 -8.10 -9.07
N GLU A 58 -5.36 -8.30 -8.76
CA GLU A 58 -5.80 -9.04 -7.57
C GLU A 58 -5.54 -10.54 -7.72
N LEU A 59 -5.01 -11.17 -6.66
CA LEU A 59 -4.84 -12.61 -6.54
C LEU A 59 -6.22 -13.28 -6.37
N GLY A 60 -6.89 -13.61 -7.48
CA GLY A 60 -8.17 -14.34 -7.46
C GLY A 60 -9.12 -14.05 -8.62
N GLY A 61 -8.85 -13.02 -9.43
CA GLY A 61 -9.69 -12.68 -10.59
C GLY A 61 -9.36 -13.52 -11.82
N GLU A 62 -10.04 -14.65 -11.99
CA GLU A 62 -10.07 -15.39 -13.26
C GLU A 62 -10.70 -14.51 -14.35
N GLY A 63 -9.89 -13.85 -15.17
CA GLY A 63 -10.44 -13.11 -16.30
C GLY A 63 -9.42 -12.28 -17.07
N ARG A 64 -8.95 -12.85 -18.19
CA ARG A 64 -8.35 -12.13 -19.34
C ARG A 64 -6.89 -11.65 -19.23
N ALA A 65 -6.00 -12.36 -18.53
CA ALA A 65 -4.55 -12.07 -18.58
C ALA A 65 -3.80 -12.80 -19.73
N ALA A 66 -4.47 -13.19 -20.83
CA ALA A 66 -3.89 -14.09 -21.83
C ALA A 66 -2.75 -13.48 -22.69
N HIS A 67 -2.49 -12.17 -22.62
CA HIS A 67 -1.40 -11.52 -23.36
C HIS A 67 -0.60 -10.49 -22.53
N GLU A 68 -0.78 -10.45 -21.22
CA GLU A 68 -0.12 -9.47 -20.35
C GLU A 68 0.92 -10.17 -19.47
N SER A 69 2.14 -9.64 -19.46
CA SER A 69 3.17 -10.12 -18.54
C SER A 69 2.82 -9.59 -17.15
N THR A 70 2.50 -10.51 -16.24
CA THR A 70 2.37 -10.24 -14.82
C THR A 70 3.70 -10.50 -14.12
N GLN A 71 4.11 -9.59 -13.23
CA GLN A 71 5.32 -9.73 -12.44
C GLN A 71 4.99 -9.50 -10.97
N VAL A 72 5.63 -10.25 -10.08
CA VAL A 72 5.53 -10.00 -8.64
C VAL A 72 6.54 -8.94 -8.27
N VAL A 73 6.07 -7.84 -7.69
CA VAL A 73 6.87 -6.73 -7.20
C VAL A 73 6.71 -6.63 -5.69
N ARG A 74 7.84 -6.58 -5.00
CA ARG A 74 7.88 -6.33 -3.55
C ARG A 74 8.21 -4.87 -3.31
N LEU A 75 7.32 -4.18 -2.60
CA LEU A 75 7.45 -2.76 -2.27
C LEU A 75 7.57 -2.60 -0.76
N THR A 76 8.58 -1.87 -0.32
CA THR A 76 8.74 -1.48 1.08
C THR A 76 8.46 0.02 1.18
N LEU A 77 7.43 0.38 1.94
CA LEU A 77 7.10 1.76 2.25
C LEU A 77 7.54 2.11 3.67
N GLN A 78 8.07 3.31 3.85
CA GLN A 78 8.47 3.83 5.16
C GLN A 78 7.56 5.00 5.53
N PRO A 79 6.51 4.78 6.34
CA PRO A 79 5.62 5.85 6.77
C PRO A 79 6.39 6.89 7.60
N LYS A 80 6.23 8.16 7.26
CA LYS A 80 6.84 9.28 7.99
C LYS A 80 5.85 10.43 8.10
N MET A 81 5.80 11.06 9.28
CA MET A 81 5.04 12.28 9.49
C MET A 81 5.76 13.45 8.82
N VAL A 82 5.06 14.20 7.95
CA VAL A 82 5.67 15.34 7.23
C VAL A 82 6.23 16.39 8.19
N ALA A 83 5.53 16.66 9.28
CA ALA A 83 5.91 17.69 10.24
C ALA A 83 7.20 17.38 11.01
N THR A 84 7.48 16.10 11.29
CA THR A 84 8.60 15.70 12.18
C THR A 84 9.63 14.81 11.51
N GLY A 85 9.32 14.25 10.33
CA GLY A 85 10.12 13.24 9.64
C GLY A 85 10.19 11.88 10.35
N ARG A 86 9.47 11.71 11.47
CA ARG A 86 9.52 10.50 12.31
C ARG A 86 8.45 9.49 11.89
N ALA A 87 8.66 8.22 12.25
CA ALA A 87 7.67 7.18 12.10
C ALA A 87 6.39 7.54 12.89
N PRO A 88 5.20 7.36 12.31
CA PRO A 88 3.96 7.58 13.03
C PRO A 88 3.68 6.44 14.01
N HIS A 89 2.73 6.65 14.92
CA HIS A 89 2.30 5.66 15.90
C HIS A 89 0.81 5.38 15.75
N VAL A 90 0.39 4.14 16.01
CA VAL A 90 -1.01 3.69 16.00
C VAL A 90 -1.40 3.09 17.36
N ALA A 91 -2.70 2.94 17.59
CA ALA A 91 -3.21 2.27 18.79
C ALA A 91 -2.79 0.80 18.85
N GLY A 92 -2.10 0.41 19.93
CA GLY A 92 -2.01 -1.00 20.30
C GLY A 92 -3.27 -1.38 21.06
N ARG A 93 -4.03 -2.39 20.62
CA ARG A 93 -5.11 -2.94 21.45
C ARG A 93 -4.48 -3.71 22.61
N GLY A 94 -4.15 -3.04 23.70
CA GLY A 94 -3.84 -3.68 24.97
C GLY A 94 -5.10 -4.40 25.46
N ARG A 95 -5.03 -5.72 25.64
CA ARG A 95 -6.08 -6.41 26.41
C ARG A 95 -5.98 -5.90 27.84
N PRO A 96 -7.07 -5.42 28.48
CA PRO A 96 -7.03 -5.07 29.88
C PRO A 96 -6.96 -6.37 30.71
N GLY A 97 -5.90 -6.52 31.52
CA GLY A 97 -5.86 -7.49 32.63
C GLY A 97 -4.98 -8.73 32.44
N GLU A 98 -3.67 -8.56 32.22
CA GLU A 98 -2.67 -9.58 32.56
C GLU A 98 -1.71 -9.02 33.62
#